data_AF-A0A2V6GCD7-F1
#
_entry.id   AF-A0A2V6GCD7-F1
#
_cell.length_a   1.000
_cell.length_b   1.000
_cell.length_c   1.000
_cell.angle_alpha   90.00
_cell.angle_beta   90.00
_cell.angle_gamma   90.00
#
_symmetry.space_group_name_H-M   'P 1'
#
loop_
_entity.id
_entity.type
_entity.pdbx_description
1 polymer ?
#
loop_
_entity_poly.entity_id
_entity_poly.type
_entity_poly.pdbx_seq_one_letter_code
_entity_poly.pdbx_strand_id
1 'polypeptide(L)'
;MQRSELISCCYVKNLGAELGRYVREKEFRASPPRAVIGLEAEFNLFVDGKRRRPEKIFGDPSRLVRKKMIPRTGKSFQLPAGGAIYFDTGVIEVATPIVELERGCCYRATRLLWEQIRYLRAELDHWSKLHGRDCRLQGFSTHYNFSFPDARRSKSRNATKLAFLLAHILPIPVILLAANRQSSAVGVRPRRTRLEVTVDFTPDPALMLATCAFVAGAVETVLRWENFGLRQLNRNGIPRITPFRLRKHSSRRGWRVTGDSLGQNPFTADINAPLWKLRDGRVLSLRAIAAESLRPFRRRIRRITDLATLQHIVAVFGGDARSLLDFSKRPETYDDAGRLIDWGRRRMRRWSRSRYEKVIHRVIAREPIRIGQKRYRVERMNGWYQVEFREVGTRQHRTFNLDELVRLSASKKLRPAAVRKLRSARKKRV
;
A
#
# COMPACT_ATOMS: atom_id res chain seq x y z
N MET A 1 -15.71 -0.45 45.15
CA MET A 1 -15.00 0.69 44.52
C MET A 1 -13.77 0.13 43.82
N GLN A 2 -13.93 -0.22 42.54
CA GLN A 2 -13.07 -1.17 41.81
C GLN A 2 -11.93 -0.47 41.06
N ARG A 3 -10.70 -0.95 41.30
CA ARG A 3 -9.55 -0.84 40.38
C ARG A 3 -9.64 -1.98 39.38
N SER A 4 -9.60 -1.69 38.08
CA SER A 4 -9.46 -2.69 37.02
C SER A 4 -8.11 -2.54 36.31
N GLU A 5 -7.23 -3.50 36.57
CA GLU A 5 -5.93 -3.70 35.94
C GLU A 5 -6.03 -4.49 34.62
N LEU A 6 -5.03 -4.26 33.76
CA LEU A 6 -4.35 -5.22 32.87
C LEU A 6 -5.19 -6.09 31.91
N ILE A 7 -5.18 -5.74 30.61
CA ILE A 7 -5.46 -6.68 29.52
C ILE A 7 -4.16 -6.99 28.75
N SER A 8 -3.57 -8.09 29.21
CA SER A 8 -2.95 -9.22 28.50
C SER A 8 -2.30 -9.00 27.13
N CYS A 9 -0.98 -9.12 27.16
CA CYS A 9 -0.07 -9.44 26.08
C CYS A 9 -0.27 -10.91 25.63
N CYS A 10 -0.63 -11.16 24.37
CA CYS A 10 -0.66 -12.54 23.85
C CYS A 10 0.75 -13.08 23.61
N TYR A 11 1.20 -13.87 24.58
CA TYR A 11 2.27 -14.86 24.52
C TYR A 11 2.03 -15.85 23.37
N VAL A 12 3.01 -16.09 22.51
CA VAL A 12 3.01 -17.22 21.57
C VAL A 12 3.99 -18.25 22.10
N LYS A 13 3.47 -19.36 22.63
CA LYS A 13 4.24 -20.59 22.89
C LYS A 13 4.48 -21.28 21.55
N ASN A 14 5.75 -21.57 21.28
CA ASN A 14 6.18 -22.56 20.29
C ASN A 14 5.65 -23.93 20.70
N LEU A 15 4.96 -24.62 19.79
CA LEU A 15 4.69 -26.05 19.88
C LEU A 15 4.89 -26.63 18.47
N GLY A 16 5.72 -27.68 18.40
CA GLY A 16 5.76 -28.64 17.29
C GLY A 16 6.80 -28.36 16.20
N ALA A 17 8.06 -28.68 16.49
CA ALA A 17 9.02 -29.03 15.46
C ALA A 17 8.75 -30.48 15.02
N GLU A 18 8.31 -30.68 13.77
CA GLU A 18 8.40 -31.97 13.09
C GLU A 18 9.10 -31.78 11.75
N LEU A 19 10.19 -32.55 11.58
CA LEU A 19 11.00 -32.62 10.37
C LEU A 19 10.17 -33.23 9.23
N GLY A 20 9.75 -32.39 8.28
CA GLY A 20 9.10 -32.83 7.05
C GLY A 20 9.67 -32.10 5.83
N ARG A 21 10.52 -32.80 5.07
CA ARG A 21 10.97 -32.55 3.68
C ARG A 21 11.06 -31.08 3.25
N TYR A 22 12.29 -30.55 3.23
CA TYR A 22 12.67 -29.38 2.44
C TYR A 22 12.39 -29.64 0.95
N VAL A 23 11.15 -29.41 0.51
CA VAL A 23 10.89 -29.10 -0.89
C VAL A 23 11.52 -27.73 -1.10
N ARG A 24 12.65 -27.69 -1.81
CA ARG A 24 13.17 -26.45 -2.41
C ARG A 24 12.05 -25.92 -3.31
N GLU A 25 11.20 -25.03 -2.79
CA GLU A 25 10.38 -24.16 -3.61
C GLU A 25 11.36 -23.34 -4.46
N LYS A 26 11.56 -23.77 -5.71
CA LYS A 26 12.13 -22.92 -6.77
C LYS A 26 11.14 -21.78 -7.01
N GLU A 27 11.10 -20.80 -6.11
CA GLU A 27 10.42 -19.54 -6.35
C GLU A 27 11.22 -18.74 -7.39
N PHE A 28 10.98 -19.04 -8.66
CA PHE A 28 11.25 -18.12 -9.76
C PHE A 28 10.32 -16.90 -9.66
N ARG A 29 10.48 -16.08 -8.61
CA ARG A 29 9.75 -14.81 -8.49
C ARG A 29 10.51 -13.74 -9.26
N ALA A 30 10.19 -13.64 -10.55
CA ALA A 30 10.59 -12.49 -11.35
C ALA A 30 10.15 -11.22 -10.60
N SER A 31 11.10 -10.32 -10.35
CA SER A 31 10.80 -8.99 -9.82
C SER A 31 10.69 -8.01 -10.97
N PRO A 32 9.84 -6.97 -10.86
CA PRO A 32 9.80 -5.95 -11.90
C PRO A 32 11.18 -5.30 -12.03
N PRO A 33 11.68 -5.09 -13.25
CA PRO A 33 12.98 -4.45 -13.50
C PRO A 33 12.96 -2.94 -13.22
N ARG A 34 11.79 -2.39 -12.83
CA ARG A 34 11.58 -0.99 -12.48
C ARG A 34 11.01 -0.86 -11.08
N ALA A 35 11.17 0.32 -10.50
CA ALA A 35 10.59 0.61 -9.19
C ALA A 35 9.06 0.61 -9.28
N VAL A 36 8.42 0.03 -8.26
CA VAL A 36 6.97 -0.08 -8.16
C VAL A 36 6.52 0.21 -6.73
N ILE A 37 5.27 0.64 -6.61
CA ILE A 37 4.57 0.88 -5.36
C ILE A 37 3.31 0.01 -5.28
N GLY A 38 2.95 -0.41 -4.06
CA GLY A 38 1.65 -0.97 -3.74
C GLY A 38 1.22 -0.53 -2.35
N LEU A 39 -0.09 -0.50 -2.09
CA LEU A 39 -0.65 -0.25 -0.77
C LEU A 39 -1.45 -1.45 -0.30
N GLU A 40 -1.46 -1.68 1.00
CA GLU A 40 -2.24 -2.73 1.65
C GLU A 40 -3.01 -2.12 2.81
N ALA A 41 -4.21 -2.60 3.10
CA ALA A 41 -5.00 -2.22 4.25
C ALA A 41 -5.60 -3.46 4.91
N GLU A 42 -5.49 -3.50 6.24
CA GLU A 42 -5.99 -4.58 7.09
C GLU A 42 -7.19 -4.09 7.90
N PHE A 43 -8.18 -4.96 8.09
CA PHE A 43 -9.41 -4.67 8.81
C PHE A 43 -9.77 -5.78 9.79
N ASN A 44 -10.14 -5.38 11.01
CA ASN A 44 -10.88 -6.24 11.92
C ASN A 44 -12.33 -6.37 11.44
N LEU A 45 -12.83 -7.60 11.38
CA LEU A 45 -14.24 -7.86 11.12
C LEU A 45 -15.02 -7.86 12.44
N PHE A 46 -16.13 -7.14 12.45
CA PHE A 46 -17.14 -7.25 13.51
C PHE A 46 -18.44 -7.74 12.91
N VAL A 47 -19.09 -8.68 13.61
CA VAL A 47 -20.41 -9.20 13.30
C VAL A 47 -21.26 -9.08 14.56
N ASP A 48 -22.40 -8.39 14.47
CA ASP A 48 -23.30 -8.06 15.59
C ASP A 48 -22.54 -7.48 16.80
N GLY A 49 -21.72 -6.46 16.54
CA GLY A 49 -20.92 -5.78 17.56
C GLY A 49 -19.73 -6.57 18.13
N LYS A 50 -19.54 -7.84 17.76
CA LYS A 50 -18.45 -8.70 18.27
C LYS A 50 -17.35 -8.86 17.23
N ARG A 51 -16.07 -8.70 17.63
CA ARG A 51 -14.92 -8.98 16.76
C ARG A 51 -14.90 -10.47 16.41
N ARG A 52 -14.80 -10.78 15.12
CA ARG A 52 -14.75 -12.15 14.58
C ARG A 52 -13.55 -12.33 13.67
N ARG A 53 -13.05 -13.56 13.60
CA ARG A 53 -12.03 -13.96 12.62
C ARG A 53 -12.70 -14.23 11.28
N PRO A 54 -12.31 -13.57 10.18
CA PRO A 54 -12.93 -13.76 8.86
C PRO A 54 -12.89 -15.22 8.39
N GLU A 55 -11.82 -15.96 8.69
CA GLU A 55 -11.65 -17.37 8.34
C GLU A 55 -12.67 -18.27 9.06
N LYS A 56 -13.19 -17.85 10.21
CA LYS A 56 -14.22 -18.59 10.96
C LYS A 56 -15.63 -18.27 10.49
N ILE A 57 -15.85 -17.08 9.92
CA ILE A 57 -17.16 -16.67 9.40
C ILE A 57 -17.34 -17.12 7.95
N PHE A 58 -16.32 -16.89 7.12
CA PHE A 58 -16.40 -17.10 5.68
C PHE A 58 -15.54 -18.27 5.20
N GLY A 59 -14.62 -18.83 6.01
CA GLY A 59 -13.62 -19.80 5.54
C GLY A 59 -12.50 -19.12 4.75
N ASP A 60 -12.80 -18.72 3.51
CA ASP A 60 -11.86 -18.02 2.62
C ASP A 60 -12.57 -16.91 1.81
N PRO A 61 -11.82 -15.98 1.19
CA PRO A 61 -12.42 -14.84 0.49
C PRO A 61 -13.39 -15.20 -0.64
N SER A 62 -13.30 -16.38 -1.26
CA SER A 62 -14.18 -16.79 -2.35
C SER A 62 -15.63 -17.05 -1.91
N ARG A 63 -15.86 -17.26 -0.61
CA ARG A 63 -17.21 -17.40 -0.04
C ARG A 63 -17.84 -16.07 0.39
N LEU A 64 -17.05 -15.00 0.48
CA LEU A 64 -17.54 -13.64 0.72
C LEU A 64 -17.81 -12.91 -0.60
N VAL A 65 -16.89 -13.03 -1.58
CA VAL A 65 -16.99 -12.29 -2.84
C VAL A 65 -17.82 -13.06 -3.85
N ARG A 66 -18.94 -12.48 -4.29
CA ARG A 66 -19.89 -13.14 -5.21
C ARG A 66 -19.31 -13.42 -6.61
N LYS A 67 -18.50 -12.49 -7.13
CA LYS A 67 -17.90 -12.66 -8.46
C LYS A 67 -16.71 -13.62 -8.38
N LYS A 68 -16.65 -14.58 -9.31
CA LYS A 68 -15.56 -15.55 -9.37
C LYS A 68 -14.20 -14.85 -9.49
N MET A 69 -13.34 -15.03 -8.48
CA MET A 69 -12.01 -14.43 -8.39
C MET A 69 -10.92 -15.31 -8.98
N ILE A 70 -9.82 -14.69 -9.45
CA ILE A 70 -8.66 -15.45 -9.98
C ILE A 70 -7.83 -15.91 -8.78
N PRO A 71 -7.54 -17.21 -8.63
CA PRO A 71 -6.69 -17.68 -7.54
C PRO A 71 -5.30 -17.06 -7.65
N ARG A 72 -4.69 -16.77 -6.50
CA ARG A 72 -3.28 -16.37 -6.42
C ARG A 72 -2.46 -17.48 -5.76
N THR A 73 -1.16 -17.27 -5.62
CA THR A 73 -0.31 -18.14 -4.78
C THR A 73 -0.79 -18.06 -3.32
N GLY A 74 -0.88 -19.21 -2.65
CA GLY A 74 -1.38 -19.30 -1.27
C GLY A 74 -2.90 -19.12 -1.16
N LYS A 75 -3.37 -18.56 -0.04
CA LYS A 75 -4.80 -18.36 0.29
C LYS A 75 -5.37 -17.01 -0.19
N SER A 76 -4.69 -16.36 -1.14
CA SER A 76 -5.10 -15.06 -1.66
C SER A 76 -5.81 -15.17 -3.00
N PHE A 77 -6.65 -14.17 -3.30
CA PHE A 77 -7.43 -14.11 -4.53
C PHE A 77 -7.31 -12.73 -5.16
N GLN A 78 -7.35 -12.67 -6.50
CA GLN A 78 -7.42 -11.42 -7.24
C GLN A 78 -8.87 -10.93 -7.26
N LEU A 79 -9.11 -9.75 -6.66
CA LEU A 79 -10.40 -9.08 -6.64
C LEU A 79 -10.81 -8.60 -8.04
N PRO A 80 -12.12 -8.55 -8.35
CA PRO A 80 -12.65 -7.92 -9.56
C PRO A 80 -12.37 -6.42 -9.66
N ALA A 81 -12.10 -5.76 -8.54
CA ALA A 81 -11.63 -4.37 -8.51
C ALA A 81 -10.12 -4.26 -8.85
N GLY A 82 -9.43 -5.36 -9.14
CA GLY A 82 -8.07 -5.38 -9.66
C GLY A 82 -6.97 -5.56 -8.62
N GLY A 83 -7.27 -5.53 -7.33
CA GLY A 83 -6.34 -5.82 -6.23
C GLY A 83 -6.36 -7.28 -5.80
N ALA A 84 -5.81 -7.56 -4.63
CA ALA A 84 -5.91 -8.87 -3.98
C ALA A 84 -6.68 -8.77 -2.66
N ILE A 85 -7.29 -9.89 -2.26
CA ILE A 85 -7.91 -10.09 -0.95
C ILE A 85 -7.39 -11.39 -0.33
N TYR A 86 -7.18 -11.37 0.98
CA TYR A 86 -6.94 -12.57 1.78
C TYR A 86 -7.33 -12.35 3.23
N PHE A 87 -7.45 -13.45 3.97
CA PHE A 87 -7.59 -13.41 5.42
C PHE A 87 -6.24 -13.81 6.02
N ASP A 88 -5.66 -12.92 6.83
CA ASP A 88 -4.40 -13.15 7.51
C ASP A 88 -4.60 -12.97 9.01
N THR A 89 -4.36 -14.05 9.77
CA THR A 89 -4.28 -13.98 11.24
C THR A 89 -5.50 -13.29 11.89
N GLY A 90 -6.71 -13.49 11.34
CA GLY A 90 -7.94 -12.92 11.89
C GLY A 90 -8.28 -11.50 11.44
N VAL A 91 -7.60 -10.94 10.43
CA VAL A 91 -8.00 -9.71 9.73
C VAL A 91 -8.32 -9.98 8.26
N ILE A 92 -9.16 -9.12 7.67
CA ILE A 92 -9.33 -9.05 6.21
C ILE A 92 -8.27 -8.10 5.68
N GLU A 93 -7.46 -8.55 4.73
CA GLU A 93 -6.50 -7.69 4.05
C GLU A 93 -6.88 -7.50 2.58
N VAL A 94 -6.81 -6.25 2.12
CA VAL A 94 -6.88 -5.90 0.70
C VAL A 94 -5.62 -5.19 0.26
N ALA A 95 -5.13 -5.55 -0.92
CA ALA A 95 -3.89 -5.03 -1.47
C ALA A 95 -4.11 -4.49 -2.88
N THR A 96 -3.46 -3.39 -3.23
CA THR A 96 -3.48 -2.87 -4.60
C THR A 96 -2.71 -3.80 -5.53
N PRO A 97 -3.00 -3.79 -6.84
CA PRO A 97 -1.99 -4.22 -7.79
C PRO A 97 -0.76 -3.32 -7.70
N ILE A 98 0.39 -3.81 -8.16
CA ILE A 98 1.58 -2.95 -8.26
C ILE A 98 1.38 -1.86 -9.31
N VAL A 99 1.87 -0.67 -9.00
CA VAL A 99 1.87 0.51 -9.86
C VAL A 99 3.31 0.93 -10.10
N GLU A 100 3.65 1.26 -11.34
CA GLU A 100 4.96 1.80 -11.68
C GLU A 100 5.22 3.10 -10.92
N LEU A 101 6.42 3.22 -10.34
CA LEU A 101 6.82 4.40 -9.57
C LEU A 101 7.17 5.56 -10.52
N GLU A 102 6.13 6.17 -11.08
CA GLU A 102 6.15 7.26 -12.05
C GLU A 102 5.21 8.39 -11.62
N ARG A 103 5.20 9.51 -12.34
CA ARG A 103 4.30 10.63 -12.02
C ARG A 103 2.85 10.16 -11.92
N GLY A 104 2.19 10.50 -10.81
CA GLY A 104 0.83 10.09 -10.48
C GLY A 104 0.70 8.70 -9.85
N CYS A 105 1.81 8.00 -9.54
CA CYS A 105 1.77 6.66 -8.93
C CYS A 105 1.03 6.63 -7.59
N CYS A 106 1.29 7.61 -6.70
CA CYS A 106 0.67 7.68 -5.38
C CYS A 106 -0.85 7.84 -5.49
N TYR A 107 -1.31 8.70 -6.40
CA TYR A 107 -2.72 8.84 -6.71
C TYR A 107 -3.35 7.52 -7.15
N ARG A 108 -2.71 6.83 -8.11
CA ARG A 108 -3.23 5.56 -8.63
C ARG A 108 -3.29 4.51 -7.53
N ALA A 109 -2.23 4.38 -6.73
CA ALA A 109 -2.18 3.41 -5.65
C ALA A 109 -3.24 3.70 -4.57
N THR A 110 -3.38 4.94 -4.12
CA THR A 110 -4.42 5.33 -3.16
C THR A 110 -5.82 5.10 -3.72
N ARG A 111 -6.10 5.52 -4.96
CA ARG A 111 -7.40 5.26 -5.61
C ARG A 111 -7.69 3.76 -5.69
N LEU A 112 -6.72 2.97 -6.14
CA LEU A 112 -6.87 1.51 -6.28
C LEU A 112 -7.18 0.84 -4.95
N LEU A 113 -6.56 1.30 -3.85
CA LEU A 113 -6.80 0.75 -2.53
C LEU A 113 -8.24 1.06 -2.08
N TRP A 114 -8.66 2.31 -2.18
CA TRP A 114 -10.03 2.71 -1.83
C TRP A 114 -11.09 2.09 -2.73
N GLU A 115 -10.79 1.81 -4.01
CA GLU A 115 -11.64 1.00 -4.88
C GLU A 115 -11.77 -0.44 -4.38
N GLN A 116 -10.70 -1.07 -3.86
CA GLN A 116 -10.81 -2.39 -3.22
C GLN A 116 -11.64 -2.32 -1.93
N ILE A 117 -11.41 -1.32 -1.08
CA ILE A 117 -12.13 -1.14 0.18
C ILE A 117 -13.63 -0.97 -0.10
N ARG A 118 -13.98 -0.12 -1.07
CA ARG A 118 -15.38 0.06 -1.50
C ARG A 118 -15.99 -1.24 -2.02
N TYR A 119 -15.24 -2.00 -2.82
CA TYR A 119 -15.70 -3.28 -3.35
C TYR A 119 -15.96 -4.28 -2.21
N LEU A 120 -15.01 -4.40 -1.28
CA LEU A 120 -15.14 -5.26 -0.10
C LEU A 120 -16.35 -4.86 0.76
N ARG A 121 -16.53 -3.56 1.03
CA ARG A 121 -17.68 -3.05 1.78
C ARG A 121 -19.00 -3.47 1.14
N ALA A 122 -19.12 -3.34 -0.18
CA ALA A 122 -20.34 -3.74 -0.90
C ALA A 122 -20.61 -5.26 -0.86
N GLU A 123 -19.58 -6.10 -0.91
CA GLU A 123 -19.75 -7.55 -0.72
C GLU A 123 -20.15 -7.88 0.72
N LEU A 124 -19.59 -7.18 1.71
CA LEU A 124 -19.94 -7.36 3.12
C LEU A 124 -21.35 -6.87 3.44
N ASP A 125 -21.80 -5.75 2.88
CA ASP A 125 -23.18 -5.25 3.01
C ASP A 125 -24.18 -6.23 2.40
N HIS A 126 -23.85 -6.80 1.25
CA HIS A 126 -24.69 -7.82 0.63
C HIS A 126 -24.78 -9.08 1.50
N TRP A 127 -23.64 -9.56 2.02
CA TRP A 127 -23.61 -10.72 2.91
C TRP A 127 -24.41 -10.46 4.20
N SER A 128 -24.23 -9.29 4.80
CA SER A 128 -24.95 -8.80 5.99
C SER A 128 -26.46 -8.84 5.77
N LYS A 129 -26.94 -8.28 4.65
CA LYS A 129 -28.36 -8.30 4.29
C LYS A 129 -28.90 -9.72 4.09
N LEU A 130 -28.14 -10.58 3.41
CA LEU A 130 -28.56 -11.96 3.13
C LEU A 130 -28.72 -12.80 4.40
N HIS A 131 -27.91 -12.53 5.43
CA HIS A 131 -27.89 -13.32 6.67
C HIS A 131 -28.59 -12.64 7.86
N GLY A 132 -29.16 -11.44 7.66
CA GLY A 132 -29.79 -10.67 8.74
C GLY A 132 -28.83 -10.32 9.88
N ARG A 133 -27.56 -10.02 9.56
CA ARG A 133 -26.49 -9.74 10.53
C ARG A 133 -25.96 -8.33 10.33
N ASP A 134 -25.54 -7.65 11.39
CA ASP A 134 -24.80 -6.38 11.25
C ASP A 134 -23.30 -6.66 11.07
N CYS A 135 -22.67 -6.01 10.08
CA CYS A 135 -21.26 -6.21 9.77
C CYS A 135 -20.54 -4.88 9.56
N ARG A 136 -19.43 -4.70 10.27
CA ARG A 136 -18.55 -3.52 10.12
C ARG A 136 -17.08 -3.92 9.95
N LEU A 137 -16.36 -3.09 9.20
CA LEU A 137 -14.92 -3.17 9.04
C LEU A 137 -14.27 -2.11 9.91
N GLN A 138 -13.60 -2.52 10.99
CA GLN A 138 -12.78 -1.59 11.74
C GLN A 138 -11.37 -1.60 11.14
N GLY A 139 -10.82 -0.42 10.83
CA GLY A 139 -9.45 -0.24 10.41
C GLY A 139 -8.48 -0.92 11.37
N PHE A 140 -7.40 -1.49 10.84
CA PHE A 140 -6.34 -2.06 11.66
C PHE A 140 -4.99 -1.47 11.27
N SER A 141 -4.61 -1.54 9.99
CA SER A 141 -3.35 -0.97 9.54
C SER A 141 -3.39 -0.56 8.06
N THR A 142 -2.43 0.26 7.65
CA THR A 142 -2.10 0.55 6.25
C THR A 142 -0.61 0.37 6.04
N HIS A 143 -0.25 -0.30 4.96
CA HIS A 143 1.13 -0.61 4.60
C HIS A 143 1.45 0.03 3.25
N TYR A 144 2.52 0.82 3.23
CA TYR A 144 3.05 1.47 2.05
C TYR A 144 4.28 0.69 1.58
N ASN A 145 4.13 0.00 0.46
CA ASN A 145 5.11 -0.96 -0.04
C ASN A 145 5.83 -0.41 -1.28
N PHE A 146 7.15 -0.42 -1.23
CA PHE A 146 8.00 0.09 -2.29
C PHE A 146 9.06 -0.92 -2.69
N SER A 147 9.03 -1.39 -3.93
CA SER A 147 10.05 -2.29 -4.47
C SER A 147 10.93 -1.52 -5.43
N PHE A 148 12.25 -1.67 -5.28
CA PHE A 148 13.24 -1.01 -6.12
C PHE A 148 14.18 -2.04 -6.73
N PRO A 149 14.53 -1.92 -8.02
CA PRO A 149 15.57 -2.74 -8.63
C PRO A 149 16.89 -2.45 -7.90
N ASP A 150 17.61 -3.49 -7.51
CA ASP A 150 18.99 -3.43 -7.00
C ASP A 150 19.25 -2.43 -5.86
N ALA A 151 18.53 -2.61 -4.74
CA ALA A 151 18.80 -1.88 -3.50
C ALA A 151 20.16 -2.23 -2.85
N ARG A 152 20.89 -3.25 -3.35
CA ARG A 152 22.20 -3.67 -2.83
C ARG A 152 23.31 -3.26 -3.80
N ARG A 153 23.88 -2.08 -3.59
CA ARG A 153 25.05 -1.59 -4.35
C ARG A 153 26.38 -1.77 -3.62
N SER A 154 26.35 -1.88 -2.27
CA SER A 154 27.55 -2.04 -1.44
C SER A 154 27.22 -2.47 0.00
N LYS A 155 28.23 -2.76 0.84
CA LYS A 155 28.04 -3.00 2.30
C LYS A 155 27.36 -1.83 3.02
N SER A 156 27.55 -0.60 2.55
CA SER A 156 26.96 0.62 3.12
C SER A 156 25.60 0.99 2.52
N ARG A 157 25.17 0.32 1.45
CA ARG A 157 23.91 0.55 0.73
C ARG A 157 23.14 -0.75 0.56
N ASN A 158 22.36 -1.11 1.58
CA ASN A 158 21.47 -2.28 1.57
C ASN A 158 20.11 -1.95 2.20
N ALA A 159 19.11 -2.81 1.97
CA ALA A 159 17.73 -2.60 2.41
C ALA A 159 17.59 -2.44 3.93
N THR A 160 18.36 -3.16 4.72
CA THR A 160 18.35 -3.05 6.20
C THR A 160 18.84 -1.69 6.64
N LYS A 161 19.99 -1.22 6.14
CA LYS A 161 20.52 0.12 6.46
C LYS A 161 19.61 1.24 5.96
N LEU A 162 19.02 1.07 4.76
CA LEU A 162 18.02 2.00 4.22
C LEU A 162 16.82 2.12 5.15
N ALA A 163 16.23 1.00 5.54
CA ALA A 163 15.08 0.97 6.43
C ALA A 163 15.41 1.51 7.82
N PHE A 164 16.62 1.25 8.35
CA PHE A 164 17.09 1.84 9.60
C PHE A 164 17.15 3.37 9.52
N LEU A 165 17.80 3.91 8.48
CA LEU A 165 17.89 5.36 8.27
C LEU A 165 16.51 5.99 8.09
N LEU A 166 15.64 5.37 7.30
CA LEU A 166 14.27 5.86 7.08
C LEU A 166 13.42 5.80 8.36
N ALA A 167 13.70 4.87 9.28
CA ALA A 167 13.06 4.83 10.59
C ALA A 167 13.44 6.02 11.49
N HIS A 168 14.46 6.80 11.13
CA HIS A 168 14.77 8.10 11.75
C HIS A 168 14.17 9.30 11.02
N ILE A 169 13.66 9.13 9.80
CA ILE A 169 13.19 10.22 8.93
C ILE A 169 11.67 10.24 8.84
N LEU A 170 11.08 9.08 8.54
CA LEU A 170 9.66 8.96 8.19
C LEU A 170 8.66 9.12 9.35
N PRO A 171 8.95 8.70 10.60
CA PRO A 171 7.92 8.63 11.64
C PRO A 171 7.17 9.94 11.88
N ILE A 172 7.87 11.06 12.03
CA ILE A 172 7.22 12.34 12.37
C ILE A 172 6.26 12.81 11.26
N PRO A 173 6.69 12.90 9.98
CA PRO A 173 5.78 13.14 8.86
C PRO A 173 4.61 12.15 8.76
N VAL A 174 4.88 10.85 8.91
CA VAL A 174 3.84 9.81 8.77
C VAL A 174 2.83 9.88 9.91
N ILE A 175 3.26 10.18 11.14
CA ILE A 175 2.37 10.38 12.28
C ILE A 175 1.36 11.49 11.97
N LEU A 176 1.82 12.65 11.51
CA LEU A 176 0.94 13.77 11.17
C LEU A 176 0.02 13.50 9.97
N LEU A 177 0.50 12.74 8.97
CA LEU A 177 -0.28 12.49 7.75
C LEU A 177 -1.19 11.27 7.82
N ALA A 178 -0.98 10.32 8.74
CA ALA A 178 -1.65 9.02 8.71
C ALA A 178 -2.21 8.53 10.04
N ALA A 179 -1.55 8.87 11.15
CA ALA A 179 -1.90 8.35 12.46
C ALA A 179 -3.07 9.10 13.10
N ASN A 180 -3.72 8.48 14.08
CA ASN A 180 -4.81 9.04 14.87
C ASN A 180 -4.50 8.94 16.38
N ARG A 181 -5.39 9.46 17.22
CA ARG A 181 -5.21 9.52 18.68
C ARG A 181 -5.01 8.17 19.38
N GLN A 182 -5.40 7.07 18.74
CA GLN A 182 -5.25 5.71 19.28
C GLN A 182 -4.16 4.91 18.56
N SER A 183 -3.39 5.54 17.67
CA SER A 183 -2.32 4.86 16.95
C SER A 183 -1.21 4.37 17.88
N SER A 184 -0.65 3.22 17.53
CA SER A 184 0.32 2.53 18.39
C SER A 184 1.77 2.80 17.99
N ALA A 185 2.05 2.84 16.69
CA ALA A 185 3.39 3.02 16.15
C ALA A 185 3.39 3.39 14.67
N VAL A 186 4.51 3.95 14.22
CA VAL A 186 4.94 3.91 12.81
C VAL A 186 6.08 2.91 12.67
N GLY A 187 5.96 1.96 11.75
CA GLY A 187 6.94 0.94 11.47
C GLY A 187 7.64 1.16 10.13
N VAL A 188 8.92 0.80 10.07
CA VAL A 188 9.71 0.78 8.84
C VAL A 188 10.46 -0.55 8.77
N ARG A 189 10.16 -1.33 7.73
CA ARG A 189 10.55 -2.74 7.65
C ARG A 189 11.29 -3.02 6.35
N PRO A 190 12.51 -3.59 6.41
CA PRO A 190 13.15 -4.11 5.24
C PRO A 190 12.51 -5.45 4.84
N ARG A 191 12.39 -5.64 3.54
CA ARG A 191 12.20 -6.93 2.86
C ARG A 191 13.30 -7.05 1.82
N ARG A 192 13.57 -8.27 1.33
CA ARG A 192 14.72 -8.58 0.46
C ARG A 192 14.97 -7.51 -0.62
N THR A 193 13.93 -7.15 -1.37
CA THR A 193 13.96 -6.15 -2.46
C THR A 193 12.93 -5.04 -2.28
N ARG A 194 12.31 -4.94 -1.10
CA ARG A 194 11.18 -4.06 -0.81
C ARG A 194 11.37 -3.34 0.52
N LEU A 195 10.86 -2.13 0.62
CA LEU A 195 10.65 -1.41 1.86
C LEU A 195 9.15 -1.38 2.15
N GLU A 196 8.80 -1.58 3.41
CA GLU A 196 7.42 -1.48 3.88
C GLU A 196 7.37 -0.47 5.03
N VAL A 197 6.45 0.49 4.93
CA VAL A 197 6.15 1.46 6.00
C VAL A 197 4.75 1.17 6.49
N THR A 198 4.59 1.00 7.80
CA THR A 198 3.32 0.59 8.42
C THR A 198 2.85 1.64 9.41
N VAL A 199 1.55 1.89 9.44
CA VAL A 199 0.86 2.74 10.42
C VAL A 199 -0.56 2.21 10.57
N ASP A 200 -1.27 2.59 11.63
CA ASP A 200 -2.70 2.33 11.74
C ASP A 200 -3.47 2.82 10.51
N PHE A 201 -4.65 2.23 10.25
CA PHE A 201 -5.45 2.58 9.07
C PHE A 201 -5.76 4.08 9.02
N THR A 202 -5.61 4.68 7.84
CA THR A 202 -5.91 6.11 7.61
C THR A 202 -7.26 6.25 6.92
N PRO A 203 -8.36 6.54 7.63
CA PRO A 203 -9.71 6.65 7.06
C PRO A 203 -9.97 7.99 6.35
N ASP A 204 -8.97 8.50 5.64
CA ASP A 204 -9.05 9.73 4.84
C ASP A 204 -8.21 9.54 3.57
N PRO A 205 -8.82 9.51 2.37
CA PRO A 205 -8.11 9.33 1.12
C PRO A 205 -7.05 10.42 0.81
N ALA A 206 -7.28 11.67 1.21
CA ALA A 206 -6.36 12.78 0.94
C ALA A 206 -5.11 12.69 1.81
N LEU A 207 -5.28 12.35 3.09
CA LEU A 207 -4.20 12.09 4.03
C LEU A 207 -3.42 10.80 3.68
N MET A 208 -4.11 9.75 3.24
CA MET A 208 -3.45 8.55 2.73
C MET A 208 -2.63 8.84 1.46
N LEU A 209 -3.15 9.66 0.53
CA LEU A 209 -2.43 10.12 -0.65
C LEU A 209 -1.20 10.96 -0.27
N ALA A 210 -1.37 11.89 0.67
CA ALA A 210 -0.29 12.73 1.18
C ALA A 210 0.82 11.88 1.83
N THR A 211 0.45 10.90 2.65
CA THR A 211 1.38 9.94 3.26
C THR A 211 2.13 9.14 2.19
N CYS A 212 1.40 8.58 1.22
CA CYS A 212 1.97 7.84 0.11
C CYS A 212 2.99 8.67 -0.67
N ALA A 213 2.65 9.93 -0.99
CA ALA A 213 3.51 10.85 -1.71
C ALA A 213 4.76 11.25 -0.90
N PHE A 214 4.60 11.53 0.39
CA PHE A 214 5.72 11.85 1.27
C PHE A 214 6.70 10.68 1.34
N VAL A 215 6.21 9.47 1.67
CA VAL A 215 7.06 8.28 1.82
C VAL A 215 7.76 7.98 0.49
N ALA A 216 7.04 7.97 -0.63
CA ALA A 216 7.63 7.73 -1.94
C ALA A 216 8.75 8.74 -2.25
N GLY A 217 8.50 10.03 -2.03
CA GLY A 217 9.48 11.08 -2.28
C GLY A 217 10.69 11.00 -1.37
N ALA A 218 10.50 10.70 -0.08
CA ALA A 218 11.56 10.52 0.90
C ALA A 218 12.43 9.31 0.55
N VAL A 219 11.82 8.15 0.27
CA VAL A 219 12.54 6.93 -0.09
C VAL A 219 13.36 7.12 -1.36
N GLU A 220 12.76 7.69 -2.41
CA GLU A 220 13.48 7.95 -3.65
C GLU A 220 14.61 8.98 -3.52
N THR A 221 14.50 9.90 -2.58
CA THR A 221 15.57 10.86 -2.27
C THR A 221 16.71 10.18 -1.51
N VAL A 222 16.39 9.43 -0.44
CA VAL A 222 17.38 8.73 0.37
C VAL A 222 18.12 7.67 -0.45
N LEU A 223 17.45 6.99 -1.38
CA LEU A 223 18.11 6.07 -2.32
C LEU A 223 19.20 6.73 -3.16
N ARG A 224 19.22 8.07 -3.29
CA ARG A 224 20.26 8.83 -4.01
C ARG A 224 21.37 9.36 -3.10
N TRP A 225 21.20 9.31 -1.78
CA TRP A 225 22.27 9.70 -0.85
C TRP A 225 23.46 8.77 -0.97
N GLU A 226 24.65 9.27 -0.66
CA GLU A 226 25.93 8.57 -0.82
C GLU A 226 25.94 7.18 -0.15
N ASN A 227 25.49 7.12 1.10
CA ASN A 227 25.36 5.90 1.90
C ASN A 227 24.10 5.98 2.81
N PHE A 228 23.78 4.90 3.52
CA PHE A 228 22.62 4.86 4.43
C PHE A 228 23.01 4.96 5.92
N GLY A 229 24.06 5.73 6.24
CA GLY A 229 24.49 6.00 7.62
C GLY A 229 23.78 7.21 8.25
N LEU A 230 23.68 7.25 9.58
CA LEU A 230 22.99 8.33 10.31
C LEU A 230 23.66 9.71 10.16
N ARG A 231 24.95 9.78 9.79
CA ARG A 231 25.62 11.05 9.46
C ARG A 231 24.93 11.80 8.32
N GLN A 232 24.20 11.08 7.45
CA GLN A 232 23.39 11.69 6.39
C GLN A 232 22.26 12.58 6.92
N LEU A 233 21.75 12.33 8.14
CA LEU A 233 20.71 13.17 8.73
C LEU A 233 21.19 14.61 8.89
N ASN A 234 22.37 14.79 9.49
CA ASN A 234 22.96 16.13 9.67
C ASN A 234 23.33 16.76 8.31
N ARG A 235 23.95 16.00 7.41
CA ARG A 235 24.33 16.49 6.06
C ARG A 235 23.14 16.97 5.24
N ASN A 236 21.96 16.41 5.45
CA ASN A 236 20.74 16.76 4.74
C ASN A 236 19.78 17.61 5.59
N GLY A 237 20.24 18.16 6.73
CA GLY A 237 19.44 19.05 7.58
C GLY A 237 18.16 18.40 8.12
N ILE A 238 18.17 17.09 8.39
CA ILE A 238 17.02 16.41 9.00
C ILE A 238 17.03 16.65 10.51
N PRO A 239 15.97 17.24 11.10
CA PRO A 239 15.88 17.47 12.54
C PRO A 239 15.86 16.16 13.32
N ARG A 240 16.46 16.16 14.51
CA ARG A 240 16.63 14.95 15.33
C ARG A 240 16.15 15.19 16.76
N ILE A 241 15.06 14.54 17.14
CA ILE A 241 14.52 14.56 18.50
C ILE A 241 15.50 13.89 19.47
N THR A 242 15.53 14.38 20.71
CA THR A 242 16.25 13.78 21.83
C THR A 242 15.41 13.86 23.12
N PRO A 243 15.27 12.76 23.89
CA PRO A 243 15.73 11.42 23.57
C PRO A 243 14.96 10.81 22.38
N PHE A 244 15.64 9.97 21.59
CA PHE A 244 15.01 9.18 20.53
C PHE A 244 15.35 7.71 20.71
N ARG A 245 14.34 6.86 20.82
CA ARG A 245 14.50 5.42 21.02
C ARG A 245 13.84 4.66 19.89
N LEU A 246 14.64 4.02 19.06
CA LEU A 246 14.12 3.17 17.99
C LEU A 246 13.87 1.75 18.53
N ARG A 247 12.63 1.27 18.47
CA ARG A 247 12.28 -0.08 18.94
C ARG A 247 12.43 -1.10 17.82
N LYS A 248 13.03 -2.26 18.09
CA LYS A 248 12.95 -3.39 17.16
C LYS A 248 11.49 -3.87 17.08
N HIS A 249 11.08 -4.30 15.90
CA HIS A 249 9.76 -4.90 15.75
C HIS A 249 9.72 -6.24 16.51
N SER A 250 8.68 -6.48 17.32
CA SER A 250 8.63 -7.61 18.27
C SER A 250 8.59 -8.98 17.61
N SER A 251 7.84 -9.13 16.51
CA SER A 251 7.65 -10.40 15.80
C SER A 251 8.24 -10.46 14.39
N ARG A 252 8.86 -9.38 13.91
CA ARG A 252 9.24 -9.22 12.49
C ARG A 252 10.57 -8.49 12.36
N ARG A 253 11.18 -8.52 11.18
CA ARG A 253 12.34 -7.68 10.87
C ARG A 253 11.91 -6.22 10.68
N GLY A 254 12.69 -5.29 11.22
CA GLY A 254 12.49 -3.84 11.06
C GLY A 254 12.40 -3.11 12.40
N TRP A 255 11.94 -1.87 12.33
CA TRP A 255 11.90 -0.94 13.45
C TRP A 255 10.55 -0.27 13.58
N ARG A 256 10.27 0.24 14.79
CA ARG A 256 9.07 0.98 15.14
C ARG A 256 9.42 2.19 15.98
N VAL A 257 8.67 3.27 15.75
CA VAL A 257 8.59 4.44 16.63
C VAL A 257 7.21 4.40 17.27
N THR A 258 7.21 4.19 18.58
CA THR A 258 6.05 4.08 19.49
C THR A 258 5.87 5.38 20.27
N GLY A 259 4.81 5.47 21.10
CA GLY A 259 4.53 6.65 21.93
C GLY A 259 5.71 7.12 22.79
N ASP A 260 6.44 6.18 23.40
CA ASP A 260 7.60 6.44 24.27
C ASP A 260 8.91 6.69 23.50
N SER A 261 8.90 6.64 22.17
CA SER A 261 10.12 6.73 21.36
C SER A 261 10.66 8.15 21.19
N LEU A 262 9.85 9.18 21.47
CA LEU A 262 10.14 10.58 21.13
C LEU A 262 10.22 11.50 22.36
N GLY A 263 10.33 10.95 23.58
CA GLY A 263 10.30 11.71 24.83
C GLY A 263 8.90 12.15 25.26
N GLN A 264 8.02 12.48 24.30
CA GLN A 264 6.60 12.74 24.51
C GLN A 264 5.76 11.91 23.54
N ASN A 265 4.60 11.44 23.98
CA ASN A 265 3.72 10.61 23.16
C ASN A 265 3.07 11.44 22.04
N PRO A 266 3.46 11.27 20.76
CA PRO A 266 2.96 12.09 19.66
C PRO A 266 1.50 11.80 19.30
N PHE A 267 0.94 10.68 19.78
CA PHE A 267 -0.46 10.33 19.52
C PHE A 267 -1.42 11.03 20.48
N THR A 268 -0.98 11.33 21.71
CA THR A 268 -1.84 11.92 22.75
C THR A 268 -1.47 13.36 23.11
N ALA A 269 -0.24 13.80 22.87
CA ALA A 269 0.19 15.16 23.14
C ALA A 269 -0.42 16.18 22.16
N ASP A 270 -0.35 17.47 22.50
CA ASP A 270 -0.62 18.55 21.55
C ASP A 270 0.51 18.66 20.52
N ILE A 271 0.18 18.37 19.26
CA ILE A 271 1.13 18.37 18.13
C ILE A 271 1.56 19.77 17.70
N ASN A 272 0.87 20.82 18.17
CA ASN A 272 1.16 22.22 17.88
C ASN A 272 2.02 22.87 18.96
N ALA A 273 2.00 22.35 20.19
CA ALA A 273 2.80 22.85 21.29
C ALA A 273 4.30 22.52 21.09
N PRO A 274 5.23 23.41 21.50
CA PRO A 274 6.67 23.15 21.43
C PRO A 274 7.10 22.18 22.53
N LEU A 275 6.90 20.87 22.30
CA LEU A 275 7.13 19.82 23.29
C LEU A 275 8.37 18.95 23.02
N TRP A 276 8.87 18.94 21.79
CA TRP A 276 9.93 18.01 21.38
C TRP A 276 11.28 18.71 21.30
N LYS A 277 12.17 18.32 22.22
CA LYS A 277 13.57 18.77 22.24
C LYS A 277 14.35 18.12 21.10
N LEU A 278 15.11 18.93 20.37
CA LEU A 278 16.03 18.50 19.34
C LEU A 278 17.46 18.37 19.89
N ARG A 279 18.30 17.62 19.18
CA ARG A 279 19.72 17.46 19.53
C ARG A 279 20.54 18.75 19.50
N ASP A 280 20.07 19.75 18.75
CA ASP A 280 20.68 21.08 18.65
C ASP A 280 20.21 22.03 19.77
N GLY A 281 19.42 21.54 20.74
CA GLY A 281 18.95 22.31 21.89
C GLY A 281 17.60 22.98 21.69
N ARG A 282 17.12 23.14 20.45
CA ARG A 282 15.82 23.75 20.17
C ARG A 282 14.67 22.88 20.69
N VAL A 283 13.56 23.49 21.06
CA VAL A 283 12.31 22.79 21.39
C VAL A 283 11.26 23.22 20.38
N LEU A 284 10.72 22.26 19.62
CA LEU A 284 9.80 22.53 18.51
C LEU A 284 8.53 21.70 18.66
N SER A 285 7.47 22.15 17.96
CA SER A 285 6.26 21.36 17.78
C SER A 285 6.48 20.23 16.78
N LEU A 286 5.62 19.21 16.83
CA LEU A 286 5.70 18.08 15.90
C LEU A 286 5.54 18.55 14.45
N ARG A 287 4.66 19.54 14.24
CA ARG A 287 4.43 20.22 12.96
C ARG A 287 5.67 20.94 12.44
N ALA A 288 6.33 21.74 13.28
CA ALA A 288 7.57 22.42 12.91
C ALA A 288 8.67 21.43 12.50
N ILE A 289 8.82 20.32 13.25
CA ILE A 289 9.77 19.25 12.93
C ILE A 289 9.44 18.59 11.59
N ALA A 290 8.15 18.33 11.30
CA ALA A 290 7.73 17.75 10.03
C ALA A 290 7.94 18.72 8.85
N ALA A 291 7.69 20.01 9.04
CA ALA A 291 7.91 21.05 8.05
C ALA A 291 9.41 21.18 7.69
N GLU A 292 10.32 21.14 8.69
CA GLU A 292 11.77 21.07 8.46
C GLU A 292 12.15 19.77 7.74
N SER A 293 11.60 18.63 8.19
CA SER A 293 11.86 17.31 7.59
C SER A 293 11.38 17.19 6.14
N LEU A 294 10.39 17.99 5.72
CA LEU A 294 9.89 18.00 4.35
C LEU A 294 10.90 18.63 3.37
N ARG A 295 11.70 19.60 3.80
CA ARG A 295 12.54 20.45 2.92
C ARG A 295 13.39 19.63 1.93
N PRO A 296 14.14 18.59 2.35
CA PRO A 296 15.01 17.84 1.43
C PRO A 296 14.23 17.01 0.39
N PHE A 297 12.96 16.71 0.67
CA PHE A 297 12.14 15.80 -0.13
C PHE A 297 11.19 16.54 -1.09
N ARG A 298 10.94 17.84 -0.90
CA ARG A 298 9.98 18.65 -1.69
C ARG A 298 10.14 18.45 -3.20
N ARG A 299 11.37 18.53 -3.71
CA ARG A 299 11.65 18.40 -5.16
C ARG A 299 11.26 17.02 -5.68
N ARG A 300 11.52 15.95 -4.91
CA ARG A 300 11.19 14.59 -5.34
C ARG A 300 9.70 14.32 -5.24
N ILE A 301 9.06 14.73 -4.14
CA ILE A 301 7.60 14.68 -3.97
C ILE A 301 6.91 15.37 -5.15
N ARG A 302 7.29 16.61 -5.48
CA ARG A 302 6.71 17.34 -6.63
C ARG A 302 6.87 16.62 -7.98
N ARG A 303 7.93 15.84 -8.17
CA ARG A 303 8.18 15.11 -9.43
C ARG A 303 7.29 13.88 -9.59
N ILE A 304 6.97 13.20 -8.50
CA ILE A 304 6.20 11.95 -8.51
C ILE A 304 4.70 12.17 -8.26
N THR A 305 4.33 13.28 -7.62
CA THR A 305 2.94 13.67 -7.40
C THR A 305 2.59 14.99 -8.12
N ASP A 306 1.44 15.58 -7.82
CA ASP A 306 1.03 16.90 -8.28
C ASP A 306 1.29 17.99 -7.23
N LEU A 307 1.16 19.25 -7.67
CA LEU A 307 1.37 20.42 -6.80
C LEU A 307 0.34 20.46 -5.66
N ALA A 308 -0.91 20.08 -5.92
CA ALA A 308 -1.98 20.11 -4.93
C ALA A 308 -1.71 19.14 -3.77
N THR A 309 -1.20 17.94 -4.05
CA THR A 309 -0.81 16.98 -3.00
C THR A 309 0.36 17.51 -2.18
N LEU A 310 1.38 18.10 -2.82
CA LEU A 310 2.48 18.73 -2.07
C LEU A 310 1.99 19.90 -1.21
N GLN A 311 1.11 20.75 -1.74
CA GLN A 311 0.50 21.84 -0.98
C GLN A 311 -0.33 21.30 0.19
N HIS A 312 -1.02 20.17 0.03
CA HIS A 312 -1.74 19.55 1.13
C HIS A 312 -0.79 19.05 2.23
N ILE A 313 0.31 18.39 1.88
CA ILE A 313 1.35 17.99 2.84
C ILE A 313 1.88 19.21 3.60
N VAL A 314 2.19 20.29 2.88
CA VAL A 314 2.67 21.56 3.47
C VAL A 314 1.60 22.15 4.41
N ALA A 315 0.35 22.23 3.97
CA ALA A 315 -0.75 22.75 4.77
C ALA A 315 -0.98 21.92 6.05
N VAL A 316 -0.90 20.58 5.96
CA VAL A 316 -0.95 19.75 7.16
C VAL A 316 0.26 20.09 8.05
N PHE A 317 1.48 20.09 7.55
CA PHE A 317 2.64 20.42 8.41
C PHE A 317 2.63 21.85 8.95
N GLY A 318 1.96 22.80 8.29
CA GLY A 318 1.78 24.19 8.75
C GLY A 318 0.62 24.38 9.74
N GLY A 319 -0.33 23.45 9.82
CA GLY A 319 -1.56 23.60 10.61
C GLY A 319 -2.74 24.17 9.82
N ASP A 320 -2.54 24.57 8.56
CA ASP A 320 -3.59 25.08 7.67
C ASP A 320 -4.54 23.99 7.15
N ALA A 321 -4.18 22.71 7.32
CA ALA A 321 -5.04 21.57 7.04
C ALA A 321 -4.99 20.54 8.17
N ARG A 322 -6.13 19.90 8.42
CA ARG A 322 -6.28 18.95 9.52
C ARG A 322 -5.47 17.67 9.30
N SER A 323 -4.76 17.26 10.35
CA SER A 323 -4.33 15.90 10.64
C SER A 323 -5.47 15.15 11.36
N LEU A 324 -5.46 13.81 11.35
CA LEU A 324 -6.34 13.05 12.23
C LEU A 324 -6.00 13.23 13.72
N LEU A 325 -4.82 13.76 14.03
CA LEU A 325 -4.41 14.11 15.38
C LEU A 325 -4.98 15.45 15.86
N ASP A 326 -5.61 16.26 14.99
CA ASP A 326 -6.31 17.48 15.45
C ASP A 326 -7.64 17.16 16.13
N PHE A 327 -8.15 15.94 15.97
CA PHE A 327 -9.36 15.50 16.66
C PHE A 327 -9.00 14.96 18.05
N SER A 328 -9.95 15.09 18.98
CA SER A 328 -9.80 14.58 20.36
C SER A 328 -9.84 13.06 20.44
N LYS A 329 -10.49 12.40 19.47
CA LYS A 329 -10.63 10.94 19.36
C LYS A 329 -10.31 10.47 17.95
N ARG A 330 -10.06 9.17 17.78
CA ARG A 330 -9.99 8.59 16.42
C ARG A 330 -11.33 8.77 15.71
N PRO A 331 -11.35 9.01 14.38
CA PRO A 331 -12.59 9.25 13.66
C PRO A 331 -13.44 7.99 13.54
N GLU A 332 -14.76 8.14 13.51
CA GLU A 332 -15.72 7.01 13.36
C GLU A 332 -15.55 6.25 12.05
N THR A 333 -15.07 6.91 10.99
CA THR A 333 -14.72 6.26 9.72
C THR A 333 -13.59 5.25 9.84
N TYR A 334 -12.83 5.25 10.95
CA TYR A 334 -11.94 4.17 11.32
C TYR A 334 -12.71 2.92 11.76
N ASP A 335 -13.83 3.08 12.46
CA ASP A 335 -14.61 2.00 13.07
C ASP A 335 -15.65 1.37 12.14
N ASP A 336 -15.95 2.03 11.00
CA ASP A 336 -16.72 1.46 9.89
C ASP A 336 -16.16 1.89 8.53
N ALA A 337 -14.97 1.36 8.23
CA ALA A 337 -14.21 1.66 7.04
C ALA A 337 -14.96 1.29 5.75
N GLY A 338 -14.98 2.23 4.81
CA GLY A 338 -15.55 2.03 3.48
C GLY A 338 -17.06 2.27 3.38
N ARG A 339 -17.79 2.40 4.50
CA ARG A 339 -19.24 2.69 4.49
C ARG A 339 -19.53 4.07 3.90
N LEU A 340 -18.78 5.08 4.34
CA LEU A 340 -18.74 6.41 3.72
C LEU A 340 -17.34 6.63 3.17
N ILE A 341 -17.25 6.99 1.89
CA ILE A 341 -15.98 7.35 1.26
C ILE A 341 -16.12 8.77 0.72
N ASP A 342 -15.58 9.72 1.47
CA ASP A 342 -15.44 11.10 1.00
C ASP A 342 -14.23 11.21 0.07
N TRP A 343 -14.48 11.07 -1.23
CA TRP A 343 -13.51 11.35 -2.29
C TRP A 343 -13.25 12.86 -2.48
N GLY A 344 -13.91 13.72 -1.70
CA GLY A 344 -14.42 15.02 -2.11
C GLY A 344 -13.82 16.26 -1.47
N ARG A 345 -12.81 16.19 -0.59
CA ARG A 345 -12.14 17.44 -0.13
C ARG A 345 -11.38 18.16 -1.25
N ARG A 346 -10.97 17.45 -2.29
CA ARG A 346 -10.45 17.99 -3.56
C ARG A 346 -10.83 17.01 -4.65
N ARG A 347 -11.46 17.44 -5.74
CA ARG A 347 -11.76 16.56 -6.90
C ARG A 347 -10.51 15.75 -7.24
N MET A 348 -10.52 14.47 -6.92
CA MET A 348 -9.44 13.56 -7.27
C MET A 348 -9.31 13.55 -8.80
N ARG A 349 -8.28 14.25 -9.32
CA ARG A 349 -8.07 14.39 -10.77
C ARG A 349 -7.84 13.02 -11.37
N ARG A 350 -8.58 12.69 -12.44
CA ARG A 350 -8.48 11.39 -13.12
C ARG A 350 -7.13 11.24 -13.83
N TRP A 351 -6.10 10.83 -13.09
CA TRP A 351 -4.93 10.24 -13.71
C TRP A 351 -5.36 8.99 -14.48
N SER A 352 -4.90 8.87 -15.73
CA SER A 352 -5.14 7.65 -16.49
C SER A 352 -4.52 6.45 -15.77
N ARG A 353 -5.15 5.28 -15.96
CA ARG A 353 -4.67 4.02 -15.41
C ARG A 353 -3.20 3.77 -15.77
N SER A 354 -2.44 3.16 -14.87
CA SER A 354 -1.05 2.76 -15.16
C SER A 354 -1.00 1.68 -16.24
N ARG A 355 0.20 1.36 -16.77
CA ARG A 355 0.29 0.32 -17.82
C ARG A 355 -0.02 -1.05 -17.22
N TYR A 356 0.52 -1.33 -16.03
CA TYR A 356 0.18 -2.54 -15.27
C TYR A 356 -1.30 -2.61 -14.91
N GLU A 357 -1.89 -1.50 -14.47
CA GLU A 357 -3.32 -1.46 -14.17
C GLU A 357 -4.19 -1.80 -15.39
N LYS A 358 -3.87 -1.26 -16.57
CA LYS A 358 -4.58 -1.58 -17.82
C LYS A 358 -4.48 -3.07 -18.18
N VAL A 359 -3.32 -3.68 -17.97
CA VAL A 359 -3.14 -5.12 -18.18
C VAL A 359 -3.96 -5.91 -17.18
N ILE A 360 -3.92 -5.56 -15.90
CA ILE A 360 -4.64 -6.27 -14.85
C ILE A 360 -6.15 -6.20 -15.07
N HIS A 361 -6.69 -5.07 -15.51
CA HIS A 361 -8.10 -4.99 -15.89
C HIS A 361 -8.49 -5.92 -17.05
N ARG A 362 -7.59 -6.17 -18.01
CA ARG A 362 -7.82 -7.16 -19.06
C ARG A 362 -7.74 -8.58 -18.52
N VAL A 363 -6.80 -8.84 -17.62
CA VAL A 363 -6.62 -10.14 -16.96
C VAL A 363 -7.86 -10.52 -16.15
N ILE A 364 -8.41 -9.60 -15.35
CA ILE A 364 -9.59 -9.85 -14.53
C ILE A 364 -10.91 -9.89 -15.32
N ALA A 365 -10.95 -9.37 -16.55
CA ALA A 365 -12.11 -9.51 -17.44
C ALA A 365 -12.32 -10.97 -17.90
N ARG A 366 -11.29 -11.83 -17.81
CA ARG A 366 -11.34 -13.28 -18.09
C ARG A 366 -11.74 -13.69 -19.50
N GLU A 367 -11.94 -12.74 -20.39
CA GLU A 367 -12.08 -13.02 -21.82
C GLU A 367 -10.76 -13.60 -22.36
N PRO A 368 -10.80 -14.56 -23.32
CA PRO A 368 -9.59 -15.07 -23.92
C PRO A 368 -8.76 -13.95 -24.56
N ILE A 369 -7.56 -13.72 -24.04
CA ILE A 369 -6.65 -12.69 -24.53
C ILE A 369 -5.85 -13.26 -25.71
N ARG A 370 -5.90 -12.57 -26.85
CA ARG A 370 -5.05 -12.91 -28.00
C ARG A 370 -3.64 -12.36 -27.80
N ILE A 371 -2.63 -13.23 -27.79
CA ILE A 371 -1.21 -12.89 -27.74
C ILE A 371 -0.54 -13.52 -28.97
N GLY A 372 -0.05 -12.67 -29.89
CA GLY A 372 0.38 -13.14 -31.21
C GLY A 372 -0.77 -13.78 -32.00
N GLN A 373 -0.55 -14.99 -32.49
CA GLN A 373 -1.57 -15.80 -33.19
C GLN A 373 -2.41 -16.68 -32.24
N LYS A 374 -2.01 -16.81 -30.98
CA LYS A 374 -2.62 -17.72 -30.01
C LYS A 374 -3.61 -17.00 -29.07
N ARG A 375 -4.59 -17.75 -28.56
CA ARG A 375 -5.56 -17.28 -27.56
C ARG A 375 -5.27 -17.93 -26.21
N TYR A 376 -5.32 -17.13 -25.15
CA TYR A 376 -4.99 -17.55 -23.80
C TYR A 376 -6.10 -17.20 -22.82
N ARG A 377 -6.42 -18.11 -21.89
CA ARG A 377 -7.29 -17.85 -20.75
C ARG A 377 -6.45 -17.72 -19.48
N VAL A 378 -6.76 -16.74 -18.65
CA VAL A 378 -6.08 -16.55 -17.36
C VAL A 378 -6.51 -17.65 -16.40
N GLU A 379 -5.56 -18.27 -15.71
CA GLU A 379 -5.85 -19.29 -14.70
C GLU A 379 -5.46 -18.84 -13.29
N ARG A 380 -4.31 -18.20 -13.14
CA ARG A 380 -3.75 -17.83 -11.84
C ARG A 380 -2.93 -16.56 -11.93
N MET A 381 -2.87 -15.81 -10.84
CA MET A 381 -1.85 -14.77 -10.67
C MET A 381 -0.76 -15.24 -9.70
N ASN A 382 0.48 -15.26 -10.16
CA ASN A 382 1.65 -15.70 -9.39
C ASN A 382 2.35 -14.48 -8.76
N GLY A 383 2.18 -14.33 -7.45
CA GLY A 383 2.56 -13.12 -6.74
C GLY A 383 1.93 -11.86 -7.34
N TRP A 384 2.70 -10.78 -7.42
CA TRP A 384 2.19 -9.47 -7.86
C TRP A 384 2.54 -9.08 -9.30
N TYR A 385 3.37 -9.89 -9.98
CA TYR A 385 3.99 -9.49 -11.25
C TYR A 385 3.88 -10.53 -12.38
N GLN A 386 3.51 -11.78 -12.07
CA GLN A 386 3.38 -12.84 -13.05
C GLN A 386 1.95 -13.34 -13.13
N VAL A 387 1.52 -13.73 -14.32
CA VAL A 387 0.20 -14.27 -14.61
C VAL A 387 0.37 -15.56 -15.40
N GLU A 388 -0.29 -16.61 -14.93
CA GLU A 388 -0.33 -17.90 -15.60
C GLU A 388 -1.56 -17.99 -16.50
N PHE A 389 -1.33 -18.45 -17.72
CA PHE A 389 -2.34 -18.61 -18.73
C PHE A 389 -2.33 -20.04 -19.26
N ARG A 390 -3.51 -20.49 -19.69
CA ARG A 390 -3.68 -21.69 -20.49
C ARG A 390 -4.04 -21.33 -21.93
N GLU A 391 -3.30 -21.86 -22.89
CA GLU A 391 -3.60 -21.73 -24.31
C GLU A 391 -4.91 -22.45 -24.65
N VAL A 392 -5.82 -21.79 -25.38
CA VAL A 392 -7.16 -22.33 -25.66
C VAL A 392 -7.11 -23.56 -26.56
N GLY A 393 -6.24 -23.59 -27.56
CA GLY A 393 -6.15 -24.68 -28.53
C GLY A 393 -5.39 -25.90 -27.99
N THR A 394 -4.18 -25.69 -27.47
CA THR A 394 -3.28 -26.78 -27.04
C THR A 394 -3.40 -27.15 -25.57
N ARG A 395 -4.14 -26.37 -24.76
CA ARG A 395 -4.20 -26.47 -23.29
C ARG A 395 -2.85 -26.35 -22.58
N GLN A 396 -1.78 -25.94 -23.28
CA GLN A 396 -0.47 -25.73 -22.65
C GLN A 396 -0.46 -24.51 -21.74
N HIS A 397 0.28 -24.60 -20.64
CA HIS A 397 0.44 -23.52 -19.67
C HIS A 397 1.59 -22.60 -20.07
N ARG A 398 1.40 -21.30 -19.89
CA ARG A 398 2.44 -20.29 -20.12
C ARG A 398 2.33 -19.16 -19.11
N THR A 399 3.46 -18.79 -18.53
CA THR A 399 3.57 -17.65 -17.62
C THR A 399 4.07 -16.43 -18.38
N PHE A 400 3.42 -15.30 -18.17
CA PHE A 400 3.88 -14.00 -18.62
C PHE A 400 4.02 -13.05 -17.43
N ASN A 401 5.02 -12.18 -17.47
CA ASN A 401 5.10 -11.06 -16.53
C ASN A 401 4.35 -9.81 -17.04
N LEU A 402 4.08 -8.85 -16.15
CA LEU A 402 3.30 -7.67 -16.53
C LEU A 402 4.01 -6.82 -17.60
N ASP A 403 5.35 -6.75 -17.64
CA ASP A 403 6.05 -6.01 -18.68
C ASP A 403 5.91 -6.65 -20.07
N GLU A 404 5.97 -7.98 -20.15
CA GLU A 404 5.67 -8.71 -21.39
C GLU A 404 4.25 -8.42 -21.87
N LEU A 405 3.26 -8.50 -20.97
CA LEU A 405 1.86 -8.23 -21.30
C LEU A 405 1.63 -6.77 -21.72
N VAL A 406 2.36 -5.81 -21.13
CA VAL A 406 2.35 -4.41 -21.56
C VAL A 406 2.92 -4.27 -22.97
N ARG A 407 4.10 -4.85 -23.25
CA ARG A 407 4.74 -4.79 -24.58
C ARG A 407 3.86 -5.39 -25.67
N LEU A 408 3.30 -6.57 -25.39
CA LEU A 408 2.40 -7.29 -26.31
C LEU A 408 1.07 -6.56 -26.54
N SER A 409 0.63 -5.77 -25.56
CA SER A 409 -0.56 -4.93 -25.69
C SER A 409 -0.32 -3.68 -26.54
N ALA A 410 0.91 -3.14 -26.52
CA ALA A 410 1.29 -1.96 -27.28
C ALA A 410 1.55 -2.27 -28.76
N SER A 411 2.15 -3.42 -29.09
CA SER A 411 2.41 -3.83 -30.47
C SER A 411 1.14 -4.00 -31.32
N LYS A 412 -0.02 -4.24 -30.69
CA LYS A 412 -1.33 -4.23 -31.38
C LYS A 412 -1.76 -2.85 -31.87
N LYS A 413 -1.28 -1.75 -31.26
CA LYS A 413 -1.63 -0.38 -31.67
C LYS A 413 -0.82 0.13 -32.87
N LEU A 414 0.32 -0.51 -33.17
CA LEU A 414 1.26 -0.05 -34.21
C LEU A 414 1.05 -0.74 -35.57
N ARG A 415 0.03 -1.58 -35.74
CA ARG A 415 -0.33 -2.07 -37.08
C ARG A 415 -1.17 -0.99 -37.78
N PRO A 416 -0.69 -0.36 -38.86
CA PRO A 416 -1.53 0.54 -39.66
C PRO A 416 -2.77 -0.23 -40.10
N ALA A 417 -3.93 0.43 -40.02
CA ALA A 417 -5.14 -0.12 -40.63
C ALA A 417 -4.81 -0.40 -42.10
N ALA A 418 -4.95 -1.67 -42.51
CA ALA A 418 -4.77 -2.05 -43.89
C ALA A 418 -5.69 -1.17 -44.74
N VAL A 419 -5.10 -0.43 -45.69
CA VAL A 419 -5.83 0.38 -46.66
C VAL A 419 -6.91 -0.50 -47.27
N ARG A 420 -8.15 -0.18 -46.95
CA ARG A 420 -9.34 -0.88 -47.44
C ARG A 420 -9.38 -0.59 -48.94
N LYS A 421 -8.86 -1.50 -49.77
CA LYS A 421 -8.98 -1.42 -51.24
C LYS A 421 -10.47 -1.26 -51.57
N LEU A 422 -10.87 -0.04 -51.94
CA LEU A 422 -12.13 0.23 -52.58
C LEU A 422 -12.18 -0.62 -53.85
N ARG A 423 -13.08 -1.59 -53.89
CA ARG A 423 -13.43 -2.28 -55.14
C ARG A 423 -14.07 -1.22 -56.05
N SER A 424 -13.43 -0.95 -57.18
CA SER A 424 -14.00 -0.16 -58.27
C SER A 424 -15.32 -0.79 -58.71
N ALA A 425 -16.40 -0.01 -58.66
CA ALA A 425 -17.70 -0.40 -59.17
C ALA A 425 -17.61 -0.67 -60.68
N ARG A 426 -18.11 -1.82 -61.11
CA ARG A 426 -18.36 -2.14 -62.52
C ARG A 426 -19.35 -1.11 -63.08
N LYS A 427 -18.94 -0.31 -64.07
CA LYS A 427 -19.86 0.43 -64.95
C LYS A 427 -20.71 -0.60 -65.70
N LYS A 428 -22.03 -0.60 -65.45
CA LYS A 428 -23.01 -1.15 -66.40
C LYS A 428 -23.34 -0.05 -67.41
N ARG A 429 -23.14 -0.36 -68.69
CA ARG A 429 -23.70 0.37 -69.83
C ARG A 429 -25.23 0.19 -69.82
N VAL A 430 -25.96 1.28 -69.93
CA VAL A 430 -27.10 1.45 -70.85
C VAL A 430 -26.97 2.85 -71.42
#